data_AF-Q5JDR0-F1
#
_entry.id   AF-Q5JDR0-F1
#
_cell.length_a   1.000
_cell.length_b   1.000
_cell.length_c   1.000
_cell.angle_alpha   90.00
_cell.angle_beta   90.00
_cell.angle_gamma   90.00
#
_symmetry.space_group_name_H-M   'P 1'
#
loop_
_entity.id
_entity.type
_entity.pdbx_description
1 polymer ?
#
loop_
_entity_poly.entity_id
_entity_poly.type
_entity_poly.pdbx_seq_one_letter_code
_entity_poly.pdbx_strand_id
1 'polypeptide(L)'
;MEEIYYITFREARMLLASRGNVKLNLDLRKTNRVQEVEIKDEGAVFPDGTLVEREVLEKIARDDGTVYFVSNGGVYKAAIAGESGFYKLVPTIPPTIEINGIRMHRTKEMNPLQDTRNKVNTVMPREGETVLDTCMGLGYTAIEASKRGAYVITIEKDPNVIEIARINPWSRELFTGGKIQVIQGDAFEVVKKFKQASFDVIIHDPPRFSLAGHLYSEEFYRELFRILKPGGRLFHYVGNPGKKYRRKDLQKGVMERLRRVGFVGVRRVEEALGVVARKPEKGVKASQRD
;
A
#
# COMPACT_ATOMS: atom_id res chain seq x y z
N MET A 1 -21.44 3.91 10.19
CA MET A 1 -20.66 3.00 9.32
C MET A 1 -21.14 1.61 9.67
N GLU A 2 -21.73 0.92 8.70
CA GLU A 2 -22.10 -0.49 8.83
C GLU A 2 -20.86 -1.30 9.26
N GLU A 3 -21.05 -2.24 10.18
CA GLU A 3 -19.96 -3.01 10.74
C GLU A 3 -19.66 -4.20 9.82
N ILE A 4 -18.43 -4.26 9.30
CA ILE A 4 -17.99 -5.29 8.36
C ILE A 4 -17.18 -6.33 9.14
N TYR A 5 -17.48 -7.61 8.94
CA TYR A 5 -16.77 -8.72 9.58
C TYR A 5 -15.96 -9.50 8.56
N TYR A 6 -14.64 -9.45 8.66
CA TYR A 6 -13.77 -10.10 7.69
C TYR A 6 -13.46 -11.54 8.09
N ILE A 7 -13.49 -12.43 7.11
CA ILE A 7 -13.13 -13.85 7.27
C ILE A 7 -12.23 -14.31 6.15
N THR A 8 -11.33 -15.23 6.49
CA THR A 8 -10.47 -15.93 5.53
C THR A 8 -10.70 -17.43 5.63
N PHE A 9 -9.98 -18.21 4.83
CA PHE A 9 -9.96 -19.67 4.97
C PHE A 9 -9.63 -20.14 6.39
N ARG A 10 -8.89 -19.35 7.18
CA ARG A 10 -8.49 -19.69 8.56
C ARG A 10 -9.71 -19.66 9.48
N GLU A 11 -10.41 -18.53 9.52
CA GLU A 11 -11.60 -18.35 10.34
C GLU A 11 -12.70 -19.32 9.89
N ALA A 12 -12.90 -19.51 8.59
CA ALA A 12 -13.88 -20.48 8.08
C ALA A 12 -13.59 -21.92 8.55
N ARG A 13 -12.33 -22.36 8.52
CA ARG A 13 -11.93 -23.69 9.06
C ARG A 13 -12.16 -23.78 10.57
N MET A 14 -11.89 -22.71 11.33
CA MET A 14 -12.16 -22.69 12.77
C MET A 14 -13.66 -22.81 13.06
N LEU A 15 -14.50 -22.07 12.35
CA LEU A 15 -15.96 -22.12 12.50
C LEU A 15 -16.50 -23.53 12.21
N LEU A 16 -16.07 -24.15 11.10
CA LEU A 16 -16.50 -25.51 10.71
C LEU A 16 -16.08 -26.61 11.71
N ALA A 17 -15.00 -26.39 12.46
CA ALA A 17 -14.48 -27.34 13.44
C ALA A 17 -15.01 -27.12 14.86
N SER A 18 -15.80 -26.06 15.09
CA SER A 18 -16.25 -25.64 16.42
C SER A 18 -17.74 -25.91 16.65
N ARG A 19 -18.20 -25.73 17.90
CA ARG A 19 -19.61 -25.76 18.30
C ARG A 19 -19.87 -24.65 19.32
N GLY A 20 -21.12 -24.23 19.46
CA GLY A 20 -21.50 -23.14 20.38
C GLY A 20 -20.86 -21.82 19.94
N ASN A 21 -20.39 -21.02 20.90
CA ASN A 21 -19.88 -19.68 20.63
C ASN A 21 -18.36 -19.66 20.45
N VAL A 22 -17.91 -19.08 19.32
CA VAL A 22 -16.49 -18.99 18.95
C VAL A 22 -16.07 -17.52 18.95
N LYS A 23 -14.97 -17.21 19.65
CA LYS A 23 -14.39 -15.86 19.64
C LYS A 23 -13.36 -15.74 18.52
N LEU A 24 -13.62 -14.85 17.57
CA LEU A 24 -12.76 -14.61 16.41
C LEU A 24 -12.36 -13.13 16.30
N ASN A 25 -11.18 -12.88 15.74
CA ASN A 25 -10.84 -11.55 15.26
C ASN A 25 -11.42 -11.38 13.86
N LEU A 26 -12.34 -10.42 13.70
CA LEU A 26 -13.09 -10.19 12.46
C LEU A 26 -12.66 -8.88 11.77
N ASP A 27 -11.43 -8.41 12.00
CA ASP A 27 -10.88 -7.18 11.42
C ASP A 27 -9.52 -7.36 10.72
N LEU A 28 -9.21 -8.62 10.34
CA LEU A 28 -7.94 -9.02 9.72
C LEU A 28 -6.72 -8.67 10.59
N ARG A 29 -6.87 -8.87 11.90
CA ARG A 29 -5.89 -8.57 12.96
C ARG A 29 -5.38 -7.14 12.93
N LYS A 30 -6.23 -6.21 12.49
CA LYS A 30 -5.92 -4.78 12.57
C LYS A 30 -5.86 -4.33 14.02
N THR A 31 -6.79 -4.84 14.84
CA THR A 31 -6.79 -4.66 16.29
C THR A 31 -6.75 -6.01 16.99
N ASN A 32 -6.68 -5.99 18.32
CA ASN A 32 -6.84 -7.20 19.14
C ASN A 32 -8.31 -7.48 19.49
N ARG A 33 -9.27 -6.76 18.89
CA ARG A 33 -10.70 -6.96 19.14
C ARG A 33 -11.09 -8.37 18.68
N VAL A 34 -11.81 -9.07 19.55
CA VAL A 34 -12.47 -10.34 19.24
C VAL A 34 -13.97 -10.18 19.39
N GLN A 35 -14.71 -10.91 18.57
CA GLN A 35 -16.17 -10.89 18.54
C GLN A 35 -16.67 -12.33 18.54
N GLU A 36 -17.86 -12.51 19.05
CA GLU A 36 -18.48 -13.82 19.18
C GLU A 36 -19.25 -14.17 17.90
N VAL A 37 -19.07 -15.40 17.42
CA VAL A 37 -19.83 -15.98 16.31
C VAL A 37 -20.47 -17.25 16.84
N GLU A 38 -21.80 -17.35 16.72
CA GLU A 38 -22.57 -18.50 17.19
C GLU A 38 -22.60 -19.57 16.09
N ILE A 39 -22.18 -20.80 16.42
CA ILE A 39 -22.27 -21.94 15.51
C ILE A 39 -23.63 -22.61 15.67
N LYS A 40 -24.34 -22.78 14.56
CA LYS A 40 -25.59 -23.54 14.43
C LYS A 40 -25.41 -24.72 13.49
N ASP A 41 -26.39 -25.62 13.42
CA ASP A 41 -26.32 -26.79 12.54
C ASP A 41 -26.24 -26.37 11.06
N GLU A 42 -26.98 -25.33 10.69
CA GLU A 42 -27.04 -24.76 9.34
C GLU A 42 -25.84 -23.86 8.96
N GLY A 43 -25.01 -23.42 9.92
CA GLY A 43 -23.90 -22.50 9.63
C GLY A 43 -23.35 -21.74 10.83
N ALA A 44 -22.97 -20.48 10.62
CA ALA A 44 -22.45 -19.60 11.67
C ALA A 44 -23.14 -18.23 11.63
N VAL A 45 -23.65 -17.76 12.77
CA VAL A 45 -24.33 -16.48 12.92
C VAL A 45 -23.34 -15.42 13.41
N PHE A 46 -23.15 -14.40 12.58
CA PHE A 46 -22.24 -13.28 12.83
C PHE A 46 -22.88 -12.21 13.72
N PRO A 47 -22.10 -11.25 14.27
CA PRO A 47 -22.63 -10.30 15.26
C PRO A 47 -23.75 -9.37 14.74
N ASP A 48 -23.86 -9.18 13.42
CA ASP A 48 -24.99 -8.46 12.80
C ASP A 48 -26.25 -9.34 12.58
N GLY A 49 -26.22 -10.59 13.05
CA GLY A 49 -27.28 -11.58 12.86
C GLY A 49 -27.20 -12.31 11.51
N THR A 50 -26.22 -12.02 10.66
CA THR A 50 -26.07 -12.70 9.37
C THR A 50 -25.72 -14.17 9.59
N LEU A 51 -26.56 -15.08 9.09
CA LEU A 51 -26.25 -16.49 8.99
C LEU A 51 -25.38 -16.75 7.76
N VAL A 52 -24.14 -17.17 7.98
CA VAL A 52 -23.28 -17.71 6.92
C VAL A 52 -23.47 -19.21 6.88
N GLU A 53 -24.16 -19.68 5.84
CA GLU A 53 -24.45 -21.09 5.64
C GLU A 53 -23.18 -21.96 5.63
N ARG A 54 -23.32 -23.18 6.13
CA ARG A 54 -22.23 -24.16 6.22
C ARG A 54 -21.54 -24.38 4.87
N GLU A 55 -22.30 -24.48 3.77
CA GLU A 55 -21.75 -24.64 2.42
C GLU A 55 -20.88 -23.46 1.99
N VAL A 56 -21.26 -22.24 2.39
CA VAL A 56 -20.48 -21.02 2.11
C VAL A 56 -19.17 -21.04 2.91
N LEU A 57 -19.21 -21.41 4.19
CA LEU A 57 -18.01 -21.59 5.01
C LEU A 57 -17.07 -22.63 4.39
N GLU A 58 -17.60 -23.75 3.88
CA GLU A 58 -16.78 -24.76 3.20
C GLU A 58 -16.11 -24.23 1.94
N LYS A 59 -16.81 -23.41 1.15
CA LYS A 59 -16.22 -22.75 -0.03
C LYS A 59 -15.09 -21.80 0.38
N ILE A 60 -15.27 -21.00 1.43
CA ILE A 60 -14.24 -20.09 1.96
C ILE A 60 -13.05 -20.87 2.53
N ALA A 61 -13.29 -21.97 3.24
CA ALA A 61 -12.25 -22.82 3.81
C ALA A 61 -11.32 -23.46 2.76
N ARG A 62 -11.80 -23.61 1.52
CA ARG A 62 -11.05 -24.13 0.37
C ARG A 62 -10.33 -23.03 -0.44
N ASP A 63 -10.68 -21.75 -0.26
CA ASP A 63 -10.05 -20.61 -0.94
C ASP A 63 -9.04 -19.90 -0.03
N ASP A 64 -7.78 -20.31 -0.10
CA ASP A 64 -6.69 -19.70 0.68
C ASP A 64 -6.14 -18.39 0.09
N GLY A 65 -6.69 -17.95 -1.04
CA GLY A 65 -6.18 -16.84 -1.84
C GLY A 65 -7.02 -15.57 -1.76
N THR A 66 -8.12 -15.55 -1.01
CA THR A 66 -9.08 -14.44 -1.03
C THR A 66 -9.57 -14.11 0.38
N VAL A 67 -9.70 -12.81 0.67
CA VAL A 67 -10.42 -12.31 1.85
C VAL A 67 -11.91 -12.19 1.51
N TYR A 68 -12.76 -12.61 2.43
CA TYR A 68 -14.21 -12.44 2.38
C TYR A 68 -14.65 -11.51 3.50
N PHE A 69 -15.84 -10.95 3.37
CA PHE A 69 -16.47 -10.19 4.42
C PHE A 69 -17.97 -10.45 4.50
N VAL A 70 -18.49 -10.39 5.71
CA VAL A 70 -19.91 -10.46 6.05
C VAL A 70 -20.41 -9.06 6.33
N SER A 71 -21.53 -8.70 5.72
CA SER A 71 -22.19 -7.39 5.88
C SER A 71 -23.62 -7.50 5.38
N ASN A 72 -24.56 -6.78 5.98
CA ASN A 72 -25.93 -6.60 5.45
C ASN A 72 -26.65 -7.90 5.06
N GLY A 73 -26.52 -8.95 5.88
CA GLY A 73 -27.18 -10.23 5.63
C GLY A 73 -26.52 -11.09 4.54
N GLY A 74 -25.36 -10.68 4.02
CA GLY A 74 -24.68 -11.36 2.93
C GLY A 74 -23.19 -11.61 3.18
N VAL A 75 -22.61 -12.46 2.34
CA VAL A 75 -21.18 -12.75 2.31
C VAL A 75 -20.60 -12.40 0.94
N TYR A 76 -19.54 -11.62 0.95
CA TYR A 76 -18.95 -11.05 -0.25
C TYR A 76 -17.45 -11.34 -0.32
N LYS A 77 -16.94 -11.47 -1.54
CA LYS A 77 -15.49 -11.44 -1.76
C LYS A 77 -15.01 -10.00 -1.63
N ALA A 78 -13.88 -9.79 -0.95
CA ALA A 78 -13.17 -8.51 -0.99
C ALA A 78 -12.42 -8.39 -2.33
N ALA A 79 -13.19 -8.32 -3.41
CA ALA A 79 -12.71 -8.34 -4.79
C ALA A 79 -13.59 -7.46 -5.69
N ILE A 80 -12.99 -6.94 -6.75
CA ILE A 80 -13.65 -6.14 -7.79
C ILE A 80 -13.25 -6.71 -9.14
N ALA A 81 -14.25 -6.97 -9.98
CA ALA A 81 -14.07 -7.25 -11.39
C ALA A 81 -14.54 -6.00 -12.16
N GLY A 82 -13.61 -5.34 -12.84
CA GLY A 82 -13.90 -4.16 -13.66
C GLY A 82 -13.35 -4.33 -15.07
N GLU A 83 -13.62 -3.36 -15.94
CA GLU A 83 -13.12 -3.34 -17.32
C GLU A 83 -11.60 -3.44 -17.40
N SER A 84 -10.90 -2.90 -16.40
CA SER A 84 -9.44 -2.84 -16.33
C SER A 84 -8.79 -4.10 -15.74
N GLY A 85 -9.59 -5.03 -15.19
CA GLY A 85 -9.09 -6.30 -14.66
C GLY A 85 -9.79 -6.78 -13.39
N PHE A 86 -9.12 -7.71 -12.71
CA PHE A 86 -9.59 -8.33 -11.48
C PHE A 86 -8.66 -8.00 -10.30
N TYR A 87 -9.26 -7.53 -9.22
CA TYR A 87 -8.59 -7.03 -8.03
C TYR A 87 -9.12 -7.77 -6.82
N LYS A 88 -8.26 -8.21 -5.92
CA LYS A 88 -8.71 -8.82 -4.66
C LYS A 88 -7.74 -8.60 -3.52
N LEU A 89 -8.28 -8.61 -2.30
CA LEU A 89 -7.49 -8.73 -1.09
C LEU A 89 -7.09 -10.19 -0.86
N VAL A 90 -5.82 -10.40 -0.56
CA VAL A 90 -5.19 -11.69 -0.26
C VAL A 90 -4.94 -11.77 1.24
N PRO A 91 -5.18 -12.93 1.89
CA PRO A 91 -5.18 -13.08 3.35
C PRO A 91 -3.77 -13.14 3.97
N THR A 92 -2.98 -12.09 3.77
CA THR A 92 -1.79 -11.76 4.59
C THR A 92 -2.19 -10.82 5.72
N ILE A 93 -1.28 -10.57 6.69
CA ILE A 93 -1.50 -9.61 7.77
C ILE A 93 -0.37 -8.56 7.77
N PRO A 94 -0.65 -7.29 7.43
CA PRO A 94 -1.92 -6.82 6.83
C PRO A 94 -2.16 -7.45 5.45
N PRO A 95 -3.38 -7.37 4.89
CA PRO A 95 -3.69 -7.88 3.56
C PRO A 95 -2.78 -7.29 2.48
N THR A 96 -2.57 -8.03 1.38
CA THR A 96 -2.04 -7.45 0.15
C THR A 96 -3.14 -7.41 -0.89
N ILE A 97 -3.00 -6.52 -1.86
CA ILE A 97 -3.79 -6.56 -3.08
C ILE A 97 -3.08 -7.44 -4.13
N GLU A 98 -3.89 -8.18 -4.87
CA GLU A 98 -3.52 -8.85 -6.11
C GLU A 98 -4.31 -8.22 -7.26
N ILE A 99 -3.61 -7.90 -8.35
CA ILE A 99 -4.19 -7.32 -9.57
C ILE A 99 -3.84 -8.24 -10.73
N ASN A 100 -4.84 -8.82 -11.39
CA ASN A 100 -4.66 -9.77 -12.49
C ASN A 100 -3.65 -10.90 -12.16
N GLY A 101 -3.73 -11.46 -10.95
CA GLY A 101 -2.85 -12.54 -10.48
C GLY A 101 -1.47 -12.09 -9.98
N ILE A 102 -1.17 -10.78 -9.98
CA ILE A 102 0.10 -10.23 -9.53
C ILE A 102 -0.07 -9.60 -8.14
N ARG A 103 0.63 -10.15 -7.14
CA ARG A 103 0.70 -9.53 -5.80
C ARG A 103 1.55 -8.26 -5.84
N MET A 104 1.02 -7.19 -5.27
CA MET A 104 1.64 -5.87 -5.33
C MET A 104 2.63 -5.61 -4.19
N HIS A 105 2.47 -6.25 -3.03
CA HIS A 105 3.38 -6.11 -1.89
C HIS A 105 4.37 -7.28 -1.76
N ARG A 106 5.49 -7.03 -1.08
CA ARG A 106 6.42 -8.08 -0.65
C ARG A 106 5.75 -8.93 0.43
N THR A 107 5.62 -10.22 0.15
CA THR A 107 4.96 -11.20 1.04
C THR A 107 5.75 -12.48 1.26
N LYS A 108 6.92 -12.65 0.61
CA LYS A 108 7.73 -13.88 0.66
C LYS A 108 8.68 -13.91 1.87
N GLU A 109 9.40 -12.81 2.09
CA GLU A 109 10.44 -12.71 3.13
C GLU A 109 9.98 -11.89 4.34
N MET A 110 8.92 -11.11 4.17
CA MET A 110 8.38 -10.20 5.17
C MET A 110 6.90 -9.93 4.90
N ASN A 111 6.20 -9.41 5.90
CA ASN A 111 4.82 -8.95 5.71
C ASN A 111 4.77 -7.52 5.14
N PRO A 112 3.62 -7.08 4.58
CA PRO A 112 3.53 -5.76 3.96
C PRO A 112 3.78 -4.61 4.94
N LEU A 113 3.38 -4.73 6.21
CA LEU A 113 3.59 -3.66 7.20
C LEU A 113 5.07 -3.42 7.49
N GLN A 114 5.86 -4.49 7.62
CA GLN A 114 7.29 -4.38 7.82
C GLN A 114 7.98 -3.76 6.60
N ASP A 115 7.54 -4.09 5.37
CA ASP A 115 8.07 -3.47 4.15
C ASP A 115 7.75 -1.98 4.10
N THR A 116 6.50 -1.62 4.40
CA THR A 116 6.07 -0.22 4.54
C THR A 116 6.94 0.54 5.53
N ARG A 117 7.17 -0.01 6.73
CA ARG A 117 8.03 0.63 7.74
C ARG A 117 9.46 0.81 7.24
N ASN A 118 10.03 -0.20 6.58
CA ASN A 118 11.37 -0.09 6.00
C ASN A 118 11.45 1.07 5.01
N LYS A 119 10.46 1.22 4.12
CA LYS A 119 10.37 2.32 3.14
C LYS A 119 10.24 3.69 3.82
N VAL A 120 9.31 3.84 4.77
CA VAL A 120 9.08 5.13 5.44
C VAL A 120 10.28 5.53 6.31
N ASN A 121 10.95 4.55 6.95
CA ASN A 121 12.15 4.78 7.75
C ASN A 121 13.33 5.34 6.94
N THR A 122 13.38 5.15 5.62
CA THR A 122 14.51 5.67 4.84
C THR A 122 14.48 7.19 4.71
N VAL A 123 13.31 7.80 4.82
CA VAL A 123 13.10 9.25 4.69
C VAL A 123 12.67 9.91 5.97
N MET A 124 12.29 9.15 7.00
CA MET A 124 11.94 9.63 8.34
C MET A 124 11.06 10.90 8.32
N PRO A 125 9.80 10.80 7.84
CA PRO A 125 8.85 11.91 7.93
C PRO A 125 8.65 12.31 9.39
N ARG A 126 8.57 13.62 9.62
CA ARG A 126 8.43 14.23 10.94
C ARG A 126 7.08 14.90 11.09
N GLU A 127 6.71 15.18 12.33
CA GLU A 127 5.50 15.93 12.64
C GLU A 127 5.50 17.29 11.92
N GLY A 128 4.36 17.63 11.32
CA GLY A 128 4.18 18.89 10.58
C GLY A 128 4.78 18.91 9.17
N GLU A 129 5.54 17.90 8.74
CA GLU A 129 6.05 17.83 7.37
C GLU A 129 4.95 17.49 6.36
N THR A 130 5.07 18.02 5.14
CA THR A 130 4.21 17.66 4.01
C THR A 130 4.86 16.56 3.18
N VAL A 131 4.18 15.42 3.07
CA VAL A 131 4.63 14.21 2.37
C VAL A 131 3.79 14.00 1.12
N LEU A 132 4.44 13.68 0.00
CA LEU A 132 3.78 13.14 -1.18
C LEU A 132 4.02 11.63 -1.27
N ASP A 133 2.96 10.85 -1.31
CA ASP A 133 2.96 9.46 -1.78
C ASP A 133 2.44 9.42 -3.22
N THR A 134 3.30 9.06 -4.17
CA THR A 134 2.93 9.14 -5.59
C THR A 134 2.01 8.02 -6.05
N CYS A 135 1.97 6.90 -5.32
CA CYS A 135 1.29 5.68 -5.75
C CYS A 135 0.69 4.98 -4.54
N MET A 136 -0.58 5.27 -4.26
CA MET A 136 -1.26 4.87 -3.04
C MET A 136 -1.29 3.36 -2.84
N GLY A 137 -1.73 2.57 -3.83
CA GLY A 137 -2.03 1.16 -3.61
C GLY A 137 -3.06 0.98 -2.48
N LEU A 138 -2.72 0.21 -1.43
CA LEU A 138 -3.55 0.12 -0.22
C LEU A 138 -3.26 1.24 0.80
N GLY A 139 -2.35 2.17 0.47
CA GLY A 139 -2.06 3.39 1.23
C GLY A 139 -1.27 3.19 2.51
N TYR A 140 -0.62 2.05 2.69
CA TYR A 140 0.13 1.74 3.92
C TYR A 140 1.27 2.73 4.17
N THR A 141 1.97 3.14 3.11
CA THR A 141 3.01 4.19 3.16
C THR A 141 2.47 5.53 3.61
N ALA A 142 1.35 5.97 3.02
CA ALA A 142 0.68 7.20 3.41
C ALA A 142 0.19 7.16 4.88
N ILE A 143 -0.41 6.05 5.31
CA ILE A 143 -0.89 5.86 6.69
C ILE A 143 0.28 5.87 7.68
N GLU A 144 1.36 5.15 7.38
CA GLU A 144 2.55 5.09 8.24
C GLU A 144 3.25 6.45 8.35
N ALA A 145 3.30 7.24 7.26
CA ALA A 145 3.81 8.60 7.32
C ALA A 145 2.91 9.52 8.16
N SER A 146 1.59 9.44 7.99
CA SER A 146 0.60 10.22 8.75
C SER A 146 0.65 9.91 10.27
N LYS A 147 0.89 8.65 10.65
CA LYS A 147 1.09 8.24 12.06
C LYS A 147 2.26 8.94 12.75
N ARG A 148 3.23 9.48 11.99
CA ARG A 148 4.36 10.28 12.50
C ARG A 148 4.03 11.77 12.61
N GLY A 149 2.77 12.14 12.38
CA GLY A 149 2.29 13.51 12.46
C GLY A 149 2.42 14.31 11.15
N ALA A 150 2.84 13.69 10.06
CA ALA A 150 2.94 14.35 8.75
C ALA A 150 1.58 14.57 8.09
N TYR A 151 1.48 15.61 7.26
CA TYR A 151 0.37 15.81 6.32
C TYR A 151 0.70 15.11 5.00
N VAL A 152 -0.16 14.20 4.56
CA VAL A 152 0.13 13.34 3.40
C VAL A 152 -0.85 13.62 2.28
N ILE A 153 -0.32 13.84 1.09
CA ILE A 153 -1.08 13.76 -0.16
C ILE A 153 -0.69 12.44 -0.82
N THR A 154 -1.66 11.59 -1.13
CA THR A 154 -1.44 10.32 -1.83
C THR A 154 -2.18 10.31 -3.16
N ILE A 155 -1.54 9.78 -4.21
CA ILE A 155 -2.12 9.73 -5.55
C ILE A 155 -2.39 8.27 -5.95
N GLU A 156 -3.57 7.99 -6.47
CA GLU A 156 -3.90 6.69 -7.07
C GLU A 156 -4.51 6.89 -8.46
N LYS A 157 -4.01 6.14 -9.44
CA LYS A 157 -4.51 6.24 -10.81
C LYS A 157 -5.78 5.43 -11.01
N ASP A 158 -5.83 4.24 -10.42
CA ASP A 158 -6.88 3.27 -10.69
C ASP A 158 -8.03 3.38 -9.66
N PRO A 159 -9.25 3.77 -10.07
CA PRO A 159 -10.39 3.86 -9.16
C PRO A 159 -10.69 2.52 -8.46
N ASN A 160 -10.45 1.38 -9.12
CA ASN A 160 -10.71 0.07 -8.52
C ASN A 160 -9.79 -0.21 -7.33
N VAL A 161 -8.55 0.30 -7.36
CA VAL A 161 -7.61 0.19 -6.23
C VAL A 161 -8.09 1.04 -5.06
N ILE A 162 -8.67 2.22 -5.32
CA ILE A 162 -9.28 3.05 -4.27
C ILE A 162 -10.49 2.34 -3.65
N GLU A 163 -11.35 1.72 -4.45
CA GLU A 163 -12.49 0.96 -3.92
C GLU A 163 -12.06 -0.27 -3.10
N ILE A 164 -11.06 -1.03 -3.56
CA ILE A 164 -10.47 -2.10 -2.76
C ILE A 164 -9.88 -1.57 -1.44
N ALA A 165 -9.24 -0.39 -1.47
CA ALA A 165 -8.75 0.24 -0.25
C ALA A 165 -9.89 0.66 0.70
N ARG A 166 -11.08 1.05 0.20
CA ARG A 166 -12.24 1.30 1.06
C ARG A 166 -12.75 0.04 1.75
N ILE A 167 -12.66 -1.11 1.08
CA ILE A 167 -13.03 -2.41 1.65
C ILE A 167 -11.96 -2.89 2.65
N ASN A 168 -10.69 -2.56 2.47
CA ASN A 168 -9.61 -3.05 3.35
C ASN A 168 -9.64 -2.35 4.72
N PRO A 169 -9.80 -3.07 5.86
CA PRO A 169 -9.85 -2.44 7.17
C PRO A 169 -8.53 -1.73 7.50
N TRP A 170 -7.39 -2.23 7.01
CA TRP A 170 -6.07 -1.64 7.20
C TRP A 170 -5.83 -0.34 6.42
N SER A 171 -6.72 0.03 5.51
CA SER A 171 -6.65 1.25 4.71
C SER A 171 -7.60 2.35 5.21
N ARG A 172 -8.42 2.08 6.24
CA ARG A 172 -9.48 2.99 6.72
C ARG A 172 -9.00 4.41 7.00
N GLU A 173 -7.80 4.57 7.57
CA GLU A 173 -7.22 5.87 7.93
C GLU A 173 -6.97 6.77 6.72
N LEU A 174 -6.91 6.23 5.49
CA LEU A 174 -6.88 7.04 4.26
C LEU A 174 -8.11 7.93 4.11
N PHE A 175 -9.25 7.47 4.62
CA PHE A 175 -10.55 8.10 4.40
C PHE A 175 -11.13 8.74 5.66
N THR A 176 -10.51 8.50 6.83
CA THR A 176 -10.99 9.02 8.12
C THR A 176 -9.96 9.88 8.86
N GLY A 177 -8.69 9.86 8.48
CA GLY A 177 -7.57 10.31 9.32
C GLY A 177 -7.29 11.81 9.40
N GLY A 178 -8.01 12.67 8.66
CA GLY A 178 -7.84 14.14 8.65
C GLY A 178 -6.50 14.68 8.12
N LYS A 179 -5.41 13.90 8.24
CA LYS A 179 -4.04 14.24 7.79
C LYS A 179 -3.67 13.63 6.44
N ILE A 180 -4.59 12.89 5.79
CA ILE A 180 -4.35 12.25 4.49
C ILE A 180 -5.36 12.79 3.49
N GLN A 181 -4.87 13.26 2.34
CA GLN A 181 -5.66 13.62 1.18
C GLN A 181 -5.39 12.63 0.05
N VAL A 182 -6.44 11.93 -0.40
CA VAL A 182 -6.37 11.05 -1.57
C VAL A 182 -6.73 11.85 -2.83
N ILE A 183 -5.89 11.77 -3.86
CA ILE A 183 -6.14 12.33 -5.19
C ILE A 183 -6.22 11.17 -6.18
N GLN A 184 -7.37 11.03 -6.85
CA GLN A 184 -7.46 10.13 -7.99
C GLN A 184 -6.86 10.80 -9.23
N GLY A 185 -5.84 10.18 -9.83
CA GLY A 185 -5.22 10.68 -11.06
C GLY A 185 -3.88 10.03 -11.38
N ASP A 186 -3.37 10.31 -12.57
CA ASP A 186 -2.02 9.87 -12.95
C ASP A 186 -0.97 10.72 -12.22
N ALA A 187 -0.10 10.08 -11.43
CA ALA A 187 0.96 10.76 -10.70
C ALA A 187 1.85 11.60 -11.62
N PHE A 188 2.10 11.16 -12.86
CA PHE A 188 2.91 11.89 -13.84
C PHE A 188 2.30 13.25 -14.21
N GLU A 189 0.97 13.35 -14.25
CA GLU A 189 0.26 14.60 -14.57
C GLU A 189 -0.09 15.41 -13.32
N VAL A 190 -0.46 14.74 -12.22
CA VAL A 190 -0.84 15.41 -10.98
C VAL A 190 0.33 16.20 -10.40
N VAL A 191 1.57 15.67 -10.44
CA VAL A 191 2.74 16.37 -9.88
C VAL A 191 3.01 17.73 -10.53
N LYS A 192 2.68 17.89 -11.81
CA LYS A 192 2.84 19.14 -12.56
C LYS A 192 2.00 20.29 -11.99
N LYS A 193 0.88 19.95 -11.33
CA LYS A 193 -0.07 20.91 -10.74
C LYS A 193 0.39 21.43 -9.39
N PHE A 194 1.32 20.75 -8.71
CA PHE A 194 1.82 21.23 -7.42
C PHE A 194 2.80 22.39 -7.58
N LYS A 195 2.79 23.28 -6.59
CA LYS A 195 3.72 24.41 -6.51
C LYS A 195 5.16 23.92 -6.31
N GLN A 196 6.12 24.70 -6.80
CA GLN A 196 7.54 24.45 -6.52
C GLN A 196 7.80 24.44 -5.00
N ALA A 197 8.72 23.58 -4.54
CA ALA A 197 9.16 23.52 -3.14
C ALA A 197 8.00 23.44 -2.12
N SER A 198 7.02 22.58 -2.38
CA SER A 198 5.83 22.37 -1.55
C SER A 198 5.92 21.15 -0.62
N PHE A 199 6.77 20.16 -0.92
CA PHE A 199 6.90 18.92 -0.15
C PHE A 199 8.24 18.81 0.56
N ASP A 200 8.22 18.32 1.80
CA ASP A 200 9.42 17.99 2.59
C ASP A 200 9.95 16.59 2.24
N VAL A 201 9.03 15.67 1.94
CA VAL A 201 9.33 14.27 1.63
C VAL A 201 8.49 13.79 0.46
N ILE A 202 9.10 13.00 -0.42
CA ILE A 202 8.40 12.22 -1.44
C ILE A 202 8.70 10.74 -1.23
N ILE A 203 7.66 9.92 -1.19
CA ILE A 203 7.71 8.46 -1.23
C ILE A 203 7.18 8.05 -2.59
N HIS A 204 8.07 7.51 -3.44
CA HIS A 204 7.76 7.09 -4.80
C HIS A 204 7.80 5.55 -4.91
N ASP A 205 6.64 4.91 -4.80
CA ASP A 205 6.48 3.44 -4.82
C ASP A 205 5.66 2.96 -6.02
N PRO A 206 6.14 3.15 -7.27
CA PRO A 206 5.34 2.86 -8.46
C PRO A 206 5.20 1.35 -8.72
N PRO A 207 4.24 0.97 -9.59
CA PRO A 207 4.25 -0.36 -10.21
C PRO A 207 5.59 -0.65 -10.91
N ARG A 208 5.84 -1.92 -11.19
CA ARG A 208 7.07 -2.35 -11.87
C ARG A 208 7.32 -1.55 -13.15
N PHE A 209 8.60 -1.31 -13.45
CA PHE A 209 9.04 -0.56 -14.65
C PHE A 209 8.34 -0.99 -15.96
N SER A 210 8.06 -2.28 -16.15
CA SER A 210 7.36 -2.78 -17.35
C SER A 210 5.91 -2.29 -17.50
N LEU A 211 5.28 -1.90 -16.39
CA LEU A 211 3.90 -1.41 -16.34
C LEU A 211 3.84 0.14 -16.33
N ALA A 212 4.83 0.79 -15.71
CA ALA A 212 4.80 2.22 -15.46
C ALA A 212 6.15 2.92 -15.74
N GLY A 213 6.81 2.61 -16.86
CA GLY A 213 8.15 3.09 -17.17
C GLY A 213 8.32 4.62 -17.21
N HIS A 214 7.26 5.37 -17.51
CA HIS A 214 7.26 6.84 -17.51
C HIS A 214 7.50 7.42 -16.10
N LEU A 215 7.09 6.71 -15.03
CA LEU A 215 7.39 7.09 -13.65
C LEU A 215 8.87 6.91 -13.27
N TYR A 216 9.66 6.21 -14.10
CA TYR A 216 11.09 6.06 -13.91
C TYR A 216 11.92 7.02 -14.80
N SER A 217 11.25 7.91 -15.52
CA SER A 217 11.87 8.82 -16.49
C SER A 217 12.57 9.99 -15.81
N GLU A 218 13.53 10.58 -16.51
CA GLU A 218 14.20 11.79 -16.05
C GLU A 218 13.24 12.99 -15.97
N GLU A 219 12.28 13.07 -16.90
CA GLU A 219 11.23 14.09 -16.90
C GLU A 219 10.41 14.05 -15.61
N PHE A 220 9.94 12.87 -15.21
CA PHE A 220 9.20 12.72 -13.97
C PHE A 220 10.05 13.12 -12.76
N TYR A 221 11.33 12.71 -12.74
CA TYR A 221 12.23 13.09 -11.66
C TYR A 221 12.50 14.60 -11.59
N ARG A 222 12.49 15.33 -12.72
CA ARG A 222 12.57 16.81 -12.72
C ARG A 222 11.37 17.42 -12.02
N GLU A 223 10.17 16.90 -12.24
CA GLU A 223 8.97 17.36 -11.53
C GLU A 223 9.05 17.05 -10.04
N LEU A 224 9.49 15.85 -9.64
CA LEU A 224 9.72 15.52 -8.22
C LEU A 224 10.76 16.46 -7.59
N PHE A 225 11.84 16.75 -8.31
CA PHE A 225 12.86 17.69 -7.84
C PHE A 225 12.31 19.11 -7.70
N ARG A 226 11.47 19.57 -8.64
CA ARG A 226 10.85 20.90 -8.62
C ARG A 226 9.97 21.07 -7.38
N ILE A 227 9.10 20.10 -7.09
CA ILE A 227 8.13 20.20 -5.99
C ILE A 227 8.74 19.93 -4.61
N LEU A 228 9.89 19.27 -4.52
CA LEU A 228 10.59 19.05 -3.26
C LEU A 228 11.24 20.35 -2.75
N LYS A 229 11.15 20.61 -1.44
CA LYS A 229 11.83 21.72 -0.77
C LYS A 229 13.35 21.52 -0.78
N PRO A 230 14.17 22.59 -0.72
CA PRO A 230 15.61 22.47 -0.45
C PRO A 230 15.85 21.62 0.81
N GLY A 231 16.78 20.67 0.75
CA GLY A 231 17.02 19.70 1.84
C GLY A 231 15.99 18.57 1.94
N GLY A 232 14.90 18.62 1.16
CA GLY A 232 13.88 17.58 1.15
C GLY A 232 14.38 16.23 0.66
N ARG A 233 13.68 15.17 1.04
CA ARG A 233 14.12 13.77 0.87
C ARG A 233 13.19 13.01 -0.06
N LEU A 234 13.76 12.15 -0.90
CA LEU A 234 13.05 11.24 -1.80
C LEU A 234 13.43 9.81 -1.45
N PHE A 235 12.44 8.94 -1.34
CA PHE A 235 12.60 7.50 -1.47
C PHE A 235 11.94 7.04 -2.77
N HIS A 236 12.61 6.19 -3.53
CA HIS A 236 12.04 5.53 -4.70
C HIS A 236 12.21 4.01 -4.59
N TYR A 237 11.10 3.29 -4.48
CA TYR A 237 11.10 1.83 -4.59
C TYR A 237 11.30 1.41 -6.05
N VAL A 238 12.32 0.58 -6.28
CA VAL A 238 12.66 0.07 -7.61
C VAL A 238 12.45 -1.45 -7.69
N GLY A 239 12.51 -2.11 -6.54
CA GLY A 239 12.62 -3.56 -6.45
C GLY A 239 14.00 -4.06 -6.88
N ASN A 240 14.10 -5.35 -7.12
CA ASN A 240 15.31 -6.01 -7.60
C ASN A 240 15.07 -6.85 -8.87
N PRO A 241 14.41 -6.32 -9.91
CA PRO A 241 14.17 -7.08 -11.13
C PRO A 241 15.50 -7.35 -11.84
N GLY A 242 15.83 -8.62 -12.04
CA GLY A 242 16.86 -9.01 -13.01
C GLY A 242 18.30 -9.17 -12.51
N LYS A 243 18.61 -9.06 -11.20
CA LYS A 243 19.93 -9.44 -10.65
C LYS A 243 20.35 -10.88 -11.07
N LYS A 244 19.38 -11.77 -11.31
CA LYS A 244 19.61 -13.16 -11.75
C LYS A 244 19.54 -13.43 -13.26
N TYR A 245 18.88 -12.58 -14.08
CA TYR A 245 18.46 -13.01 -15.43
C TYR A 245 18.87 -12.11 -16.60
N ARG A 246 19.13 -10.81 -16.41
CA ARG A 246 19.33 -9.88 -17.55
C ARG A 246 20.54 -8.94 -17.48
N ARG A 247 21.40 -9.07 -16.46
CA ARG A 247 22.60 -8.20 -16.24
C ARG A 247 22.34 -6.68 -16.29
N LYS A 248 21.08 -6.22 -16.23
CA LYS A 248 20.72 -4.80 -16.21
C LYS A 248 20.38 -4.37 -14.79
N ASP A 249 21.18 -3.45 -14.26
CA ASP A 249 20.98 -2.89 -12.94
C ASP A 249 20.03 -1.69 -13.04
N LEU A 250 18.73 -1.95 -12.84
CA LEU A 250 17.71 -0.91 -12.92
C LEU A 250 17.93 0.19 -11.87
N GLN A 251 18.36 -0.18 -10.66
CA GLN A 251 18.66 0.79 -9.59
C GLN A 251 19.81 1.71 -9.99
N LYS A 252 20.87 1.20 -10.63
CA LYS A 252 21.96 2.02 -11.16
C LYS A 252 21.42 3.08 -12.14
N GLY A 253 20.58 2.69 -13.09
CA GLY A 253 19.98 3.62 -14.05
C GLY A 253 19.07 4.67 -13.39
N VAL A 254 18.32 4.28 -12.36
CA VAL A 254 17.53 5.22 -11.54
C VAL A 254 18.44 6.23 -10.85
N MET A 255 19.51 5.76 -10.20
CA MET A 255 20.45 6.62 -9.48
C MET A 255 21.12 7.63 -10.43
N GLU A 256 21.54 7.20 -11.63
CA GLU A 256 22.11 8.08 -12.65
C GLU A 256 21.14 9.19 -13.08
N ARG A 257 19.88 8.84 -13.36
CA ARG A 257 18.84 9.83 -13.72
C ARG A 257 18.57 10.82 -12.59
N LEU A 258 18.47 10.35 -11.34
CA LEU A 258 18.30 11.24 -10.18
C LEU A 258 19.47 12.23 -10.06
N ARG A 259 20.72 11.76 -10.23
CA ARG A 259 21.90 12.64 -10.22
C ARG A 259 21.88 13.68 -11.34
N ARG A 260 21.50 13.29 -12.57
CA ARG A 260 21.38 14.22 -13.71
C ARG A 260 20.37 15.34 -13.47
N VAL A 261 19.27 15.03 -12.77
CA VAL A 261 18.28 16.05 -12.38
C VAL A 261 18.80 17.02 -11.30
N GLY A 262 19.84 16.63 -10.54
CA GLY A 262 20.45 17.45 -9.50
C GLY A 262 20.22 16.96 -8.08
N PHE A 263 19.64 15.76 -7.90
CA PHE A 263 19.62 15.13 -6.58
C PHE A 263 21.03 14.76 -6.13
N VAL A 264 21.28 14.88 -4.83
CA VAL A 264 22.56 14.52 -4.20
C VAL A 264 22.34 13.45 -3.13
N GLY A 265 23.43 12.87 -2.61
CA GLY A 265 23.34 11.79 -1.61
C GLY A 265 22.62 10.53 -2.11
N VAL A 266 22.65 10.31 -3.43
CA VAL A 266 21.92 9.22 -4.09
C VAL A 266 22.56 7.87 -3.77
N ARG A 267 21.87 7.03 -3.01
CA ARG A 267 22.36 5.71 -2.56
C ARG A 267 21.25 4.66 -2.51
N ARG A 268 21.63 3.39 -2.52
CA ARG A 268 20.71 2.26 -2.34
C ARG A 268 20.31 2.11 -0.88
N VAL A 269 19.14 1.50 -0.68
CA VAL A 269 18.68 0.97 0.60
C VAL A 269 18.24 -0.47 0.32
N GLU A 270 19.10 -1.44 0.68
CA GLU A 270 18.88 -2.84 0.35
C GLU A 270 17.66 -3.40 1.11
N GLU A 271 17.44 -2.97 2.37
CA GLU A 271 16.34 -3.43 3.22
C GLU A 271 14.95 -3.05 2.64
N ALA A 272 14.89 -1.95 1.90
CA ALA A 272 13.69 -1.41 1.25
C ALA A 272 13.69 -1.62 -0.27
N LEU A 273 14.71 -2.28 -0.84
CA LEU A 273 14.89 -2.51 -2.28
C LEU A 273 14.69 -1.24 -3.14
N GLY A 274 15.23 -0.12 -2.67
CA GLY A 274 15.00 1.20 -3.26
C GLY A 274 16.23 2.09 -3.26
N VAL A 275 16.01 3.32 -3.70
CA VAL A 275 17.01 4.39 -3.78
C VAL A 275 16.53 5.56 -2.94
N VAL A 276 17.41 6.13 -2.14
CA VAL A 276 17.18 7.42 -1.48
C VAL A 276 18.00 8.52 -2.12
N ALA A 277 17.47 9.74 -2.06
CA ALA A 277 18.09 10.93 -2.60
C ALA A 277 17.62 12.16 -1.81
N ARG A 278 18.36 13.27 -1.89
CA ARG A 278 17.94 14.56 -1.33
C ARG A 278 18.12 15.69 -2.34
N LYS A 279 17.25 16.69 -2.25
CA LYS A 279 17.47 17.97 -2.94
C LYS A 279 18.52 18.77 -2.17
N PRO A 280 19.52 19.36 -2.84
CA PRO A 280 20.50 20.22 -2.18
C PRO A 280 19.83 21.35 -1.39
N GLU A 281 20.46 21.79 -0.30
CA GLU A 281 20.06 23.01 0.41
C GLU A 281 20.34 24.24 -0.45
N LYS A 282 19.62 25.35 -0.21
CA LYS A 282 19.89 26.62 -0.92
C LYS A 282 21.32 27.07 -0.59
N GLY A 283 22.10 27.38 -1.63
CA GLY A 283 23.47 27.89 -1.48
C GLY A 283 24.57 26.82 -1.45
N VAL A 284 24.23 25.52 -1.39
CA VAL A 284 25.22 24.45 -1.51
C VAL A 284 25.37 24.08 -2.98
N LYS A 285 26.44 24.59 -3.63
CA LYS A 285 26.88 24.04 -4.92
C LYS A 285 27.12 22.54 -4.71
N ALA A 286 26.58 21.70 -5.60
CA ALA A 286 26.82 20.26 -5.57
C ALA A 286 28.35 20.04 -5.58
N SER A 287 28.90 19.67 -4.42
CA SER A 287 30.30 19.29 -4.35
C SER A 287 30.43 17.99 -5.15
N GLN A 288 31.06 18.08 -6.31
CA GLN A 288 31.63 16.92 -6.99
C GLN A 288 32.65 16.32 -6.04
N ARG A 289 32.25 15.29 -5.30
CA ARG A 289 33.18 14.32 -4.74
C ARG A 289 32.62 12.97 -5.09
N ASP A 290 33.35 12.35 -6.01
CA ASP A 290 33.21 11.01 -6.56
C ASP A 290 33.19 9.93 -5.47
#